data_AF-A0A964X826-F1
#
_entry.id   AF-A0A964X826-F1
#
_cell.length_a   1.000
_cell.length_b   1.000
_cell.length_c   1.000
_cell.angle_alpha   90.00
_cell.angle_beta   90.00
_cell.angle_gamma   90.00
#
_symmetry.space_group_name_H-M   'P 1'
#
loop_
_entity.id
_entity.type
_entity.pdbx_description
1 polymer ?
#
loop_
_entity_poly.entity_id
_entity_poly.type
_entity_poly.pdbx_seq_one_letter_code
_entity_poly.pdbx_strand_id
1 'polypeptide(L)'
;GHPVMPGVLLLEAMAQAAGCLAHLAREASGEHKRLFYLVKIDKARFNRVVVPGDQLVFEVKQKRLMRNMGLYEAVTLVDDKPVASAELLCAARPDPTP
;
A
#
# COMPACT_ATOMS: atom_id res chain seq x y z
N GLY A 1 -18.97 11.44 19.64
CA GLY A 1 -17.50 11.37 19.46
C GLY A 1 -17.11 11.95 18.12
N HIS A 2 -15.83 12.20 17.88
CA HIS A 2 -15.30 12.62 16.58
C HIS A 2 -14.55 11.46 15.93
N PRO A 3 -15.25 10.52 15.26
CA PRO A 3 -14.62 9.36 14.65
C PRO A 3 -13.79 9.79 13.44
N VAL A 4 -12.54 9.36 13.43
CA VAL A 4 -11.57 9.67 12.37
C VAL A 4 -10.80 8.39 12.06
N MET A 5 -10.63 8.06 10.79
CA MET A 5 -9.71 6.98 10.40
C MET A 5 -8.26 7.43 10.68
N PRO A 6 -7.50 6.69 11.50
CA PRO A 6 -6.11 7.02 11.77
C PRO A 6 -5.27 6.99 10.50
N GLY A 7 -4.39 7.99 10.31
CA GLY A 7 -3.50 8.05 9.15
C GLY A 7 -2.58 6.83 9.01
N VAL A 8 -2.22 6.18 10.12
CA VAL A 8 -1.46 4.92 10.11
C VAL A 8 -2.22 3.76 9.47
N LEU A 9 -3.56 3.73 9.60
CA LEU A 9 -4.38 2.71 8.94
C LEU A 9 -4.54 3.00 7.44
N LEU A 10 -4.49 4.27 7.03
CA LEU A 10 -4.43 4.62 5.60
C LEU A 10 -3.12 4.12 4.98
N LEU A 11 -1.99 4.30 5.67
CA LEU A 11 -0.69 3.79 5.23
C LEU A 11 -0.66 2.26 5.16
N GLU A 12 -1.24 1.59 6.16
CA GLU A 12 -1.37 0.13 6.16
C GLU A 12 -2.23 -0.35 4.98
N ALA A 13 -3.38 0.28 4.72
CA ALA A 13 -4.24 -0.06 3.60
C ALA A 13 -3.54 0.16 2.23
N MET A 14 -2.77 1.24 2.08
CA MET A 14 -1.92 1.45 0.90
C MET A 14 -0.87 0.33 0.75
N ALA A 15 -0.23 -0.08 1.85
CA ALA A 15 0.76 -1.14 1.84
C ALA A 15 0.16 -2.52 1.50
N GLN A 16 -1.04 -2.81 2.00
CA GLN A 16 -1.78 -4.02 1.66
C GLN A 16 -2.20 -4.02 0.19
N ALA A 17 -2.68 -2.90 -0.34
CA ALA A 17 -2.98 -2.76 -1.77
C ALA A 17 -1.72 -2.95 -2.64
N ALA A 18 -0.56 -2.43 -2.22
CA ALA A 18 0.72 -2.70 -2.86
C ALA A 18 1.11 -4.19 -2.79
N GLY A 19 0.85 -4.85 -1.66
CA GLY A 19 1.03 -6.29 -1.49
C GLY A 19 0.14 -7.12 -2.43
N CYS A 20 -1.13 -6.74 -2.60
CA CYS A 20 -2.04 -7.37 -3.58
C CYS A 20 -1.52 -7.21 -5.01
N LEU A 21 -1.10 -6.00 -5.40
CA LEU A 21 -0.50 -5.77 -6.72
C LEU A 21 0.75 -6.65 -6.94
N ALA A 22 1.64 -6.70 -5.95
CA ALA A 22 2.84 -7.53 -6.02
C ALA A 22 2.52 -9.02 -6.12
N HIS A 23 1.50 -9.49 -5.41
CA HIS A 23 1.05 -10.88 -5.45
C HIS A 23 0.50 -11.27 -6.83
N LEU A 24 -0.40 -10.46 -7.39
CA LEU A 24 -0.98 -10.68 -8.71
C LEU A 24 0.10 -10.70 -9.81
N ALA A 25 1.09 -9.81 -9.74
CA ALA A 25 2.20 -9.78 -10.68
C ALA A 25 3.07 -11.07 -10.62
N ARG A 26 3.29 -11.61 -9.41
CA ARG A 26 4.04 -12.86 -9.20
C ARG A 26 3.26 -14.07 -9.69
N GLU A 27 1.98 -14.16 -9.40
CA GLU A 27 1.11 -15.24 -9.87
C GLU A 27 1.09 -15.31 -11.40
N ALA A 28 0.96 -14.16 -12.07
CA ALA A 28 1.04 -14.06 -13.53
C ALA A 28 2.39 -14.52 -14.10
N SER A 29 3.44 -14.52 -13.29
CA SER A 29 4.80 -14.96 -13.66
C SER A 29 5.11 -16.40 -13.22
N GLY A 30 4.14 -17.12 -12.65
CA GLY A 30 4.33 -18.49 -12.14
C GLY A 30 5.19 -18.58 -10.87
N GLU A 31 5.41 -17.46 -10.17
CA GLU A 31 6.21 -17.45 -8.95
C GLU A 31 5.38 -17.76 -7.69
N HIS A 32 5.95 -18.49 -6.75
CA HIS A 32 5.33 -18.76 -5.45
C HIS A 32 5.04 -17.49 -4.64
N LYS A 33 4.03 -17.60 -3.76
CA LYS A 33 3.66 -16.58 -2.79
C LYS A 33 4.84 -16.23 -1.87
N ARG A 34 4.92 -14.95 -1.51
CA ARG A 34 5.92 -14.42 -0.58
C ARG A 34 5.23 -13.52 0.43
N LEU A 35 5.77 -13.49 1.65
CA LEU A 35 5.34 -12.52 2.66
C LEU A 35 5.84 -11.14 2.28
N PHE A 36 4.98 -10.14 2.48
CA PHE A 36 5.23 -8.76 2.10
C PHE A 36 5.33 -7.90 3.35
N TYR A 37 6.51 -7.34 3.60
CA TYR A 37 6.77 -6.52 4.78
C TYR A 37 7.02 -5.07 4.39
N LEU A 38 6.29 -4.13 4.99
CA LEU A 38 6.57 -2.70 4.88
C LEU A 38 7.87 -2.37 5.61
N VAL A 39 8.85 -1.81 4.89
CA VAL A 39 10.20 -1.53 5.41
C VAL A 39 10.43 -0.03 5.62
N LYS A 40 9.96 0.80 4.69
CA LYS A 40 10.10 2.26 4.77
C LYS A 40 8.87 2.91 4.16
N ILE A 41 8.46 4.01 4.77
CA ILE A 41 7.52 4.98 4.21
C ILE A 41 8.30 6.26 3.97
N ASP A 42 8.10 6.89 2.82
CA ASP A 42 8.64 8.20 2.47
C ASP A 42 7.53 9.11 1.92
N LYS A 43 7.73 10.43 2.03
CA LYS A 43 6.83 11.46 1.50
C LYS A 43 5.34 11.27 1.84
N ALA A 44 5.03 10.72 3.02
CA ALA A 44 3.65 10.56 3.46
C ALA A 44 2.99 11.94 3.62
N ARG A 45 1.80 12.10 3.04
CA ARG A 45 0.97 13.31 3.14
C ARG A 45 -0.46 12.91 3.48
N PHE A 46 -1.09 13.68 4.36
CA PHE A 46 -2.49 13.53 4.77
C PHE A 46 -3.19 14.87 4.55
N ASN A 47 -3.85 14.99 3.40
CA ASN A 47 -4.41 16.26 2.92
C ASN A 47 -5.79 16.55 3.54
N ARG A 48 -6.55 15.48 3.87
CA ARG A 48 -7.89 15.57 4.46
C ARG A 48 -8.09 14.45 5.46
N VAL A 49 -8.79 14.76 6.55
CA VAL A 49 -9.27 13.76 7.52
C VAL A 49 -10.31 12.84 6.86
N VAL A 50 -10.14 11.53 7.00
CA VAL A 50 -11.11 10.52 6.54
C VAL A 50 -12.05 10.16 7.68
N VAL A 51 -13.35 10.10 7.39
CA VAL A 51 -14.42 9.88 8.38
C VAL A 51 -15.32 8.70 7.98
N PRO A 52 -16.13 8.16 8.91
CA PRO A 52 -17.10 7.12 8.55
C PRO A 52 -18.02 7.56 7.40
N GLY A 53 -18.24 6.66 6.44
CA GLY A 53 -18.99 6.94 5.22
C GLY A 53 -18.13 7.25 3.99
N ASP A 54 -16.89 7.70 4.19
CA ASP A 54 -15.93 7.87 3.08
C ASP A 54 -15.60 6.52 2.44
N GLN A 55 -15.72 6.43 1.10
CA GLN A 55 -15.17 5.31 0.33
C GLN A 55 -13.75 5.63 -0.08
N LEU A 56 -12.79 4.81 0.37
CA LEU A 56 -11.39 4.95 0.01
C LEU A 56 -11.09 4.19 -1.28
N VAL A 57 -10.54 4.90 -2.25
CA VAL A 57 -9.98 4.32 -3.49
C VAL A 57 -8.47 4.41 -3.41
N PHE A 58 -7.78 3.28 -3.49
CA PHE A 58 -6.33 3.21 -3.43
C PHE A 58 -5.76 3.00 -4.83
N GLU A 59 -5.05 3.99 -5.34
CA GLU A 59 -4.28 3.88 -6.58
C GLU A 59 -2.83 3.59 -6.22
N VAL A 60 -2.34 2.42 -6.64
CA VAL A 60 -0.97 1.99 -6.33
C VAL A 60 -0.22 1.67 -7.61
N LYS A 61 1.00 2.22 -7.72
CA LYS A 61 1.90 2.01 -8.85
C LYS A 61 3.24 1.48 -8.38
N GLN A 62 3.66 0.33 -8.91
CA GLN A 62 5.04 -0.14 -8.73
C GLN A 62 5.99 0.74 -9.54
N LYS A 63 6.94 1.39 -8.85
CA LYS A 63 7.94 2.27 -9.48
C LYS A 63 9.21 1.55 -9.82
N ARG A 64 9.67 0.67 -8.93
CA ARG A 64 10.92 -0.04 -9.09
C ARG A 64 10.90 -1.35 -8.34
N LEU A 65 11.46 -2.39 -8.96
CA LEU A 65 11.79 -3.64 -8.30
C LEU A 65 13.31 -3.74 -8.15
N MET A 66 13.78 -4.11 -6.96
CA MET A 66 15.20 -4.15 -6.58
C MET A 66 15.45 -5.42 -5.76
N ARG A 67 15.98 -6.47 -6.40
CA ARG A 67 16.13 -7.80 -5.79
C ARG A 67 14.78 -8.29 -5.24
N ASN A 68 14.65 -8.37 -3.92
CA ASN A 68 13.43 -8.77 -3.22
C ASN A 68 12.62 -7.58 -2.67
N MET A 69 12.94 -6.34 -3.06
CA MET A 69 12.26 -5.13 -2.59
C MET A 69 11.50 -4.45 -3.72
N GLY A 70 10.28 -3.99 -3.44
CA GLY A 70 9.49 -3.16 -4.35
C GLY A 70 9.27 -1.77 -3.78
N LEU A 71 9.50 -0.75 -4.61
CA LEU A 71 9.12 0.64 -4.33
C LEU A 71 7.80 0.95 -5.02
N TYR A 72 6.83 1.44 -4.27
CA TYR A 72 5.48 1.75 -4.71
C TYR A 72 5.14 3.21 -4.42
N GLU A 73 4.47 3.87 -5.34
CA GLU A 73 3.77 5.12 -5.09
C GLU A 73 2.29 4.78 -4.87
N ALA A 74 1.69 5.31 -3.80
CA ALA A 74 0.29 5.13 -3.49
C ALA A 74 -0.39 6.48 -3.25
N VAL A 75 -1.61 6.61 -3.78
CA VAL A 75 -2.51 7.73 -3.55
C VAL A 75 -3.86 7.16 -3.09
N THR A 76 -4.44 7.74 -2.05
CA THR A 76 -5.79 7.43 -1.60
C THR A 76 -6.71 8.58 -1.96
N LEU A 77 -7.81 8.25 -2.60
CA LEU A 77 -8.86 9.18 -3.02
C LEU A 77 -10.13 8.93 -2.22
N VAL A 78 -10.93 9.98 -2.06
CA VAL A 78 -12.35 9.92 -1.71
C VAL A 78 -13.07 10.91 -2.62
N ASP A 79 -14.13 10.48 -3.30
CA ASP A 79 -14.82 11.27 -4.34
C ASP A 79 -13.83 11.88 -5.34
N ASP A 80 -12.90 11.04 -5.84
CA ASP A 80 -11.83 11.40 -6.79
C ASP A 80 -10.84 12.48 -6.30
N LYS A 81 -10.87 12.85 -5.01
CA LYS A 81 -9.98 13.85 -4.42
C LYS A 81 -8.90 13.20 -3.56
N PRO A 82 -7.61 13.55 -3.73
CA PRO A 82 -6.52 13.02 -2.91
C PRO A 82 -6.66 13.36 -1.43
N VAL A 83 -6.83 12.34 -0.59
CA VAL A 83 -6.88 12.48 0.87
C VAL A 83 -5.56 12.10 1.54
N ALA A 84 -4.80 11.18 0.95
CA ALA A 84 -3.48 10.80 1.43
C ALA A 84 -2.59 10.28 0.29
N SER A 85 -1.29 10.31 0.47
CA SER A 85 -0.32 9.73 -0.46
C SER A 85 0.96 9.31 0.25
N ALA A 86 1.67 8.31 -0.27
CA ALA A 86 2.99 7.91 0.24
C ALA A 86 3.82 7.16 -0.81
N GLU A 87 5.14 7.17 -0.64
CA GLU A 87 6.05 6.20 -1.24
C GLU A 87 6.31 5.07 -0.24
N LEU A 88 6.09 3.82 -0.64
CA LEU A 88 6.21 2.64 0.20
C LEU A 88 7.31 1.74 -0.34
N LEU A 89 8.28 1.41 0.50
CA LEU A 89 9.28 0.39 0.21
C LEU A 89 8.94 -0.86 0.99
N CYS A 90 8.70 -1.95 0.27
CA CYS A 90 8.34 -3.23 0.85
C CYS A 90 9.35 -4.31 0.46
N ALA A 91 9.60 -5.26 1.36
CA ALA A 91 10.45 -6.41 1.12
C ALA A 91 9.61 -7.69 1.04
N ALA A 92 9.77 -8.42 -0.06
CA ALA A 92 9.29 -9.77 -0.21
C ALA A 92 10.24 -10.75 0.50
N ARG A 93 9.70 -11.59 1.37
CA ARG A 93 10.41 -12.68 2.05
C ARG A 93 9.77 -14.01 1.65
N PRO A 94 10.54 -15.10 1.59
CA PRO A 94 9.96 -16.44 1.49
C PRO A 94 8.89 -16.61 2.57
N ASP A 95 7.77 -17.22 2.22
CA ASP A 95 6.78 -17.62 3.20
C ASP A 95 7.41 -18.75 4.05
N PRO A 96 7.54 -18.60 5.39
CA PRO A 96 8.11 -19.63 6.24
C PRO A 96 7.14 -20.80 6.46
N THR A 97 5.89 -20.67 6.02
CA THR A 97 4.92 -21.76 6.10
C THR A 97 5.26 -22.83 5.06
N PRO A 98 5.38 -24.13 5.45
CA PRO A 98 5.78 -25.21 4.56
C PRO A 98 4.78 -25.51 3.43
#